data_AF-A0A353LMG3-F1
#
_entry.id   AF-A0A353LMG3-F1
#
_cell.length_a   1.000
_cell.length_b   1.000
_cell.length_c   1.000
_cell.angle_alpha   90.00
_cell.angle_beta   90.00
_cell.angle_gamma   90.00
#
_symmetry.space_group_name_H-M   'P 1'
#
loop_
_entity.id
_entity.type
_entity.pdbx_description
1 polymer ?
#
loop_
_entity_poly.entity_id
_entity_poly.type
_entity_poly.pdbx_seq_one_letter_code
_entity_poly.pdbx_strand_id
1 'polypeptide(L)'
;DWQSPAARGALGACHAVELAFVFGTVTKPGSGKFYGSGPAAEALARTTMQAWANFAHTGNPGWAAYDKKARATQILGENCRTENAPLETERAAWDGVADRHLGSL
;
A
#
# COMPACT_ATOMS: atom_id res chain seq x y z
N ASP A 1 -2.34 2.36 3.98
CA ASP A 1 -3.12 2.62 5.21
C ASP A 1 -4.47 1.92 5.30
N TRP A 2 -4.83 1.02 4.39
CA TRP A 2 -6.03 0.20 4.61
C TRP A 2 -5.80 -0.84 5.73
N GLN A 3 -6.69 -0.89 6.72
CA GLN A 3 -6.59 -1.83 7.83
C GLN A 3 -7.49 -3.04 7.62
N SER A 4 -6.94 -4.25 7.73
CA SER A 4 -7.72 -5.49 7.69
C SER A 4 -8.68 -5.58 8.88
N PRO A 5 -9.98 -5.91 8.69
CA PRO A 5 -10.89 -6.17 9.80
C PRO A 5 -10.64 -7.53 10.48
N ALA A 6 -9.78 -8.38 9.89
CA ALA A 6 -9.45 -9.67 10.48
C ALA A 6 -8.83 -9.50 11.88
N ALA A 7 -8.99 -10.52 12.71
CA ALA A 7 -8.56 -10.50 14.11
C ALA A 7 -9.03 -9.23 14.86
N ARG A 8 -10.24 -8.75 14.56
CA ARG A 8 -10.84 -7.54 15.15
C ARG A 8 -9.98 -6.28 14.92
N GLY A 9 -9.32 -6.17 13.77
CA GLY A 9 -8.49 -5.02 13.41
C GLY A 9 -7.04 -5.10 13.88
N ALA A 10 -6.67 -6.11 14.67
CA ALA A 10 -5.34 -6.20 15.28
C ALA A 10 -4.19 -6.33 14.25
N LEU A 11 -4.50 -6.73 13.01
CA LEU A 11 -3.49 -6.91 11.96
C LEU A 11 -3.07 -5.60 11.29
N GLY A 12 -3.90 -4.55 11.36
CA GLY A 12 -3.66 -3.31 10.60
C GLY A 12 -3.51 -3.56 9.09
N ALA A 13 -2.64 -2.80 8.44
CA ALA A 13 -2.25 -2.99 7.05
C ALA A 13 -1.20 -4.11 6.92
N CYS A 14 -1.60 -5.34 7.23
CA CYS A 14 -0.69 -6.48 7.30
C CYS A 14 -0.18 -6.95 5.93
N HIS A 15 0.80 -7.87 5.98
CA HIS A 15 1.36 -8.49 4.79
C HIS A 15 0.26 -9.08 3.88
N ALA A 16 0.37 -8.80 2.58
CA ALA A 16 -0.53 -9.25 1.51
C ALA A 16 -1.96 -8.67 1.53
N VAL A 17 -2.26 -7.69 2.40
CA VAL A 17 -3.58 -7.03 2.44
C VAL A 17 -3.92 -6.32 1.12
N GLU A 18 -2.91 -5.89 0.36
CA GLU A 18 -3.07 -5.16 -0.90
C GLU A 18 -3.61 -6.02 -2.05
N LEU A 19 -3.41 -7.35 -1.99
CA LEU A 19 -3.64 -8.24 -3.13
C LEU A 19 -5.07 -8.16 -3.67
N ALA A 20 -6.08 -8.11 -2.80
CA ALA A 20 -7.47 -8.05 -3.27
C ALA A 20 -7.80 -6.74 -3.99
N PHE A 21 -7.11 -5.64 -3.66
CA PHE A 21 -7.27 -4.36 -4.34
C PHE A 21 -6.55 -4.35 -5.68
N VAL A 22 -5.37 -4.97 -5.77
CA VAL A 22 -4.60 -5.14 -7.03
C VAL A 22 -5.37 -5.99 -8.03
N PHE A 23 -6.01 -7.08 -7.59
CA PHE A 23 -6.70 -8.03 -8.45
C PHE A 23 -8.22 -7.82 -8.56
N GLY A 24 -8.78 -6.81 -7.90
CA GLY A 24 -10.22 -6.54 -7.93
C GLY A 24 -11.08 -7.64 -7.30
N THR A 25 -10.55 -8.38 -6.34
CA THR A 25 -11.24 -9.54 -5.73
C THR A 25 -11.93 -9.22 -4.41
N VAL A 26 -12.01 -7.94 -4.01
CA VAL A 26 -12.69 -7.48 -2.79
C VAL A 26 -14.17 -7.85 -2.71
N THR A 27 -14.83 -8.14 -3.84
CA THR A 27 -16.25 -8.55 -3.89
C THR A 27 -16.46 -10.07 -3.91
N LYS A 28 -15.38 -10.88 -3.90
CA LYS A 28 -15.48 -12.34 -3.94
C LYS A 28 -16.04 -12.90 -2.63
N PRO A 29 -16.82 -13.99 -2.65
CA PRO A 29 -17.32 -14.61 -1.42
C PRO A 29 -16.19 -14.89 -0.43
N GLY A 30 -16.34 -14.42 0.81
CA GLY A 30 -15.37 -14.60 1.89
C GLY A 30 -14.23 -13.58 1.97
N SER A 31 -14.03 -12.72 0.97
CA SER A 31 -12.97 -11.69 0.96
C SER A 31 -13.09 -10.70 2.14
N GLY A 32 -14.32 -10.30 2.46
CA GLY A 32 -14.59 -9.20 3.39
C GLY A 32 -14.04 -9.43 4.81
N LYS A 33 -13.85 -10.68 5.22
CA LYS A 33 -13.28 -11.03 6.53
C LYS A 33 -11.82 -10.59 6.69
N PHE A 34 -11.07 -10.53 5.59
CA PHE A 34 -9.64 -10.17 5.60
C PHE A 34 -9.38 -8.84 4.89
N TYR A 35 -10.06 -8.54 3.79
CA TYR A 35 -9.81 -7.33 3.00
C TYR A 35 -10.77 -6.19 3.34
N GLY A 36 -11.79 -6.40 4.17
CA GLY A 36 -12.89 -5.45 4.33
C GLY A 36 -13.86 -5.46 3.15
N SER A 37 -14.97 -4.74 3.32
CA SER A 37 -16.09 -4.79 2.39
C SER A 37 -16.80 -3.44 2.31
N GLY A 38 -17.64 -3.27 1.30
CA GLY A 38 -18.44 -2.07 1.10
C GLY A 38 -17.76 -1.01 0.22
N PRO A 39 -18.41 0.16 0.07
CA PRO A 39 -18.04 1.14 -0.94
C PRO A 39 -16.58 1.63 -0.87
N ALA A 40 -16.03 1.76 0.34
CA ALA A 40 -14.65 2.19 0.53
C ALA A 40 -13.63 1.16 0.03
N ALA A 41 -13.84 -0.14 0.31
CA ALA A 41 -12.97 -1.21 -0.16
C ALA A 41 -13.03 -1.34 -1.70
N GLU A 42 -14.22 -1.18 -2.28
CA GLU A 42 -14.39 -1.19 -3.73
C GLU A 42 -13.76 0.04 -4.40
N ALA A 43 -13.88 1.22 -3.78
CA ALA A 43 -13.23 2.43 -4.27
C ALA A 43 -11.71 2.29 -4.26
N LEU A 44 -11.14 1.75 -3.17
CA LEU A 44 -9.72 1.46 -3.08
C LEU A 44 -9.28 0.45 -4.15
N ALA A 45 -10.06 -0.60 -4.38
CA ALA A 45 -9.76 -1.58 -5.44
C ALA A 45 -9.73 -0.92 -6.82
N ARG A 46 -10.72 -0.07 -7.14
CA ARG A 46 -10.75 0.67 -8.41
C ARG A 46 -9.54 1.58 -8.58
N THR A 47 -9.21 2.37 -7.56
CA THR A 47 -8.04 3.27 -7.58
C THR A 47 -6.74 2.49 -7.76
N THR A 48 -6.58 1.38 -7.04
CA THR A 48 -5.38 0.53 -7.09
C THR A 48 -5.25 -0.12 -8.46
N MET A 49 -6.30 -0.77 -8.97
CA MET A 49 -6.28 -1.37 -10.31
C MET A 49 -5.98 -0.34 -11.40
N GLN A 50 -6.58 0.85 -11.33
CA GLN A 50 -6.32 1.91 -12.31
C GLN A 50 -4.85 2.35 -12.29
N ALA A 51 -4.26 2.54 -11.12
CA ALA A 51 -2.86 2.91 -10.99
C ALA A 51 -1.91 1.82 -11.54
N TRP A 52 -2.19 0.54 -11.23
CA TRP A 52 -1.40 -0.58 -11.74
C TRP A 52 -1.53 -0.71 -13.26
N ALA A 53 -2.74 -0.59 -13.79
CA ALA A 53 -2.98 -0.63 -15.23
C ALA A 53 -2.28 0.54 -15.94
N ASN A 54 -2.38 1.76 -15.42
CA ASN A 54 -1.72 2.93 -15.99
C ASN A 54 -0.20 2.77 -16.00
N PHE A 55 0.38 2.26 -14.90
CA PHE A 55 1.80 1.99 -14.82
C PHE A 55 2.24 0.94 -15.85
N ALA A 56 1.50 -0.18 -15.96
CA ALA A 56 1.81 -1.22 -16.95
C ALA A 56 1.75 -0.71 -18.40
N HIS A 57 0.82 0.21 -18.70
CA HIS A 57 0.65 0.74 -20.07
C HIS A 57 1.63 1.88 -20.40
N THR A 58 1.96 2.74 -19.43
CA THR A 58 2.60 4.03 -19.70
C THR A 58 3.84 4.32 -18.84
N GLY A 59 4.10 3.50 -17.82
CA GLY A 59 5.11 3.78 -16.79
C GLY A 59 4.68 4.84 -15.77
N ASN A 60 3.47 5.40 -15.85
CA ASN A 60 2.97 6.42 -14.94
C ASN A 60 1.68 5.94 -14.22
N PRO A 61 1.68 5.76 -12.89
CA PRO A 61 0.51 5.32 -12.14
C PRO A 61 -0.50 6.45 -11.83
N GLY A 62 -0.15 7.71 -12.10
CA GLY A 62 -0.98 8.89 -11.79
C GLY A 62 -0.43 9.80 -10.70
N TRP A 63 0.79 9.58 -10.23
CA TRP A 63 1.50 10.46 -9.28
C TRP A 63 2.97 10.59 -9.67
N ALA A 64 3.66 11.56 -9.03
CA ALA A 64 5.07 11.84 -9.32
C ALA A 64 5.98 10.64 -9.01
N ALA A 65 7.02 10.47 -9.83
CA ALA A 65 8.03 9.45 -9.60
C ALA A 65 8.76 9.69 -8.26
N TYR A 66 9.14 8.59 -7.61
CA TYR A 66 9.90 8.66 -6.36
C TYR A 66 11.29 9.24 -6.61
N ASP A 67 11.69 10.21 -5.78
CA ASP A 67 13.05 10.72 -5.71
C ASP A 67 13.59 10.70 -4.27
N LYS A 68 14.91 10.67 -4.12
CA LYS A 68 15.56 10.54 -2.81
C LYS A 68 15.49 11.80 -1.94
N LYS A 69 15.15 12.96 -2.51
CA LYS A 69 15.07 14.25 -1.81
C LYS A 69 13.71 14.42 -1.14
N ALA A 70 12.62 14.27 -1.90
CA ALA A 70 11.25 14.41 -1.38
C ALA A 70 10.72 13.10 -0.79
N ARG A 71 11.14 11.95 -1.36
CA ARG A 71 10.63 10.62 -1.02
C ARG A 71 9.09 10.57 -0.99
N ALA A 72 8.48 11.25 -1.95
CA ALA A 72 7.03 11.33 -2.08
C ALA A 72 6.47 9.92 -2.28
N THR A 73 5.56 9.52 -1.39
CA THR A 73 5.00 8.17 -1.32
C THR A 73 3.48 8.27 -1.44
N GLN A 74 2.92 7.53 -2.40
CA GLN A 74 1.47 7.41 -2.51
C GLN A 74 0.95 6.46 -1.43
N ILE A 75 0.20 7.00 -0.49
CA ILE A 75 -0.52 6.25 0.53
C ILE A 75 -1.84 5.78 -0.06
N LEU A 76 -2.03 4.47 -0.11
CA LEU A 76 -3.27 3.81 -0.56
C LEU A 76 -4.06 3.33 0.66
N GLY A 77 -5.32 3.75 0.74
CA GLY A 77 -6.22 3.47 1.85
C GLY A 77 -7.58 4.10 1.59
N GLU A 78 -8.42 4.22 2.62
CA GLU A 78 -9.71 4.90 2.48
C GLU A 78 -9.53 6.35 2.00
N ASN A 79 -8.52 7.05 2.53
CA ASN A 79 -8.10 8.37 2.08
C ASN A 79 -6.76 8.27 1.34
N CYS A 80 -6.82 8.07 0.02
CA CYS A 80 -5.64 8.06 -0.84
C CYS A 80 -5.01 9.46 -0.91
N ARG A 81 -3.70 9.55 -0.66
CA ARG A 81 -2.96 10.82 -0.63
C ARG A 81 -1.48 10.60 -0.86
N THR A 82 -0.78 11.62 -1.33
CA THR A 82 0.69 11.61 -1.41
C THR A 82 1.26 12.29 -0.17
N GLU A 83 2.22 11.64 0.49
CA GLU A 83 2.96 12.22 1.61
C GLU A 83 4.46 12.23 1.33
N ASN A 84 5.17 13.27 1.78
CA ASN A 84 6.61 13.35 1.67
C ASN A 84 7.26 12.64 2.86
N ALA A 85 8.04 11.61 2.59
CA ALA A 85 8.85 10.88 3.58
C ALA A 85 8.10 10.48 4.88
N PRO A 86 6.96 9.77 4.79
CA PRO A 86 6.06 9.51 5.93
C PRO A 86 6.67 8.70 7.09
N LEU A 87 7.81 8.01 6.86
CA LEU A 87 8.53 7.20 7.86
C LEU A 87 10.02 7.52 7.85
N GLU A 88 10.39 8.79 7.69
CA GLU A 88 11.79 9.20 7.53
C GLU A 88 12.64 8.87 8.75
N THR A 89 12.11 9.06 9.96
CA THR A 89 12.82 8.79 11.21
C THR A 89 13.16 7.31 11.33
N GLU A 90 12.16 6.44 11.10
CA GLU A 90 12.31 4.99 11.12
C GLU A 90 13.27 4.53 10.04
N ARG A 91 13.13 5.03 8.81
CA ARG A 91 14.05 4.75 7.70
C ARG A 91 15.48 5.15 8.04
N ALA A 92 15.69 6.36 8.59
CA ALA A 92 17.01 6.89 8.91
C ALA A 92 17.70 6.14 10.06
N ALA A 93 16.93 5.56 10.98
CA ALA A 93 17.48 4.72 12.04
C ALA A 93 18.25 3.50 11.47
N TRP A 94 17.89 3.02 10.29
CA TRP A 94 18.57 1.92 9.61
C TRP A 94 19.86 2.34 8.90
N ASP A 95 20.09 3.64 8.62
CA ASP A 95 21.29 4.12 7.92
C ASP A 95 22.59 3.78 8.68
N GLY A 96 22.51 3.63 10.02
CA GLY A 96 23.63 3.23 10.88
C GLY A 96 23.82 1.72 11.04
N VAL A 97 22.94 0.90 10.46
CA VAL A 97 23.00 -0.56 10.58
C VAL A 97 23.68 -1.14 9.35
N ALA A 98 24.84 -1.76 9.54
CA ALA A 98 25.57 -2.39 8.44
C ALA A 98 24.76 -3.53 7.80
N ASP A 99 24.74 -3.60 6.46
CA ASP A 99 23.99 -4.60 5.67
C ASP A 99 24.21 -6.04 6.15
N ARG A 100 25.43 -6.38 6.56
CA ARG A 100 25.79 -7.70 7.12
C ARG A 100 24.95 -8.11 8.35
N HIS A 101 24.37 -7.16 9.07
CA HIS A 101 23.50 -7.40 10.22
C HIS A 101 22.01 -7.41 9.84
N LEU A 102 21.67 -6.90 8.65
CA LEU A 102 20.29 -6.88 8.13
C LEU A 102 19.89 -8.20 7.48
N GLY A 103 20.86 -9.08 7.20
CA GLY A 103 20.59 -10.37 6.56
C GLY A 103 20.04 -10.19 5.15
N SER A 104 20.54 -9.19 4.41
CA SER A 104 20.29 -9.12 2.97
C SER A 104 20.73 -10.44 2.35
N LEU A 105 19.84 -11.08 1.61
CA LEU A 105 20.11 -12.27 0.79
C LEU A 105 21.43 -12.15 0.03
#